data_AF-A0A662V4L5-F1
#
_entry.id   AF-A0A662V4L5-F1
#
_cell.length_a   1.000
_cell.length_b   1.000
_cell.length_c   1.000
_cell.angle_alpha   90.00
_cell.angle_beta   90.00
_cell.angle_gamma   90.00
#
_symmetry.space_group_name_H-M   'P 1'
#
loop_
_entity.id
_entity.type
_entity.pdbx_description
1 polymer ?
#
loop_
_entity_poly.entity_id
_entity_poly.type
_entity_poly.pdbx_seq_one_letter_code
_entity_poly.pdbx_strand_id
1 'polypeptide(L)'
;MEPTRSRVLGRITLYVQPERHEGVIMLCPIELRDAIALLDLVKVSPPEVDIPAMVGFDDPDRDRFIEITPLGGGKYHIRYEDGPRNIEYMEIHSREETVNCLIDFFSGKPPRYCMR
;
A
#
# COMPACT_ATOMS: atom_id res chain seq x y z
N MET A 1 4.23 -5.01 -38.59
CA MET A 1 3.76 -4.21 -37.45
C MET A 1 3.82 -5.12 -36.24
N GLU A 2 4.85 -4.97 -35.41
CA GLU A 2 4.89 -5.70 -34.14
C GLU A 2 3.87 -5.07 -33.19
N PRO A 3 3.12 -5.87 -32.43
CA PRO A 3 2.28 -5.31 -31.37
C PRO A 3 3.23 -4.72 -30.33
N THR A 4 3.18 -3.40 -30.19
CA THR A 4 3.83 -2.66 -29.11
C THR A 4 3.49 -3.39 -27.82
N ARG A 5 4.49 -4.03 -27.21
CA ARG A 5 4.37 -4.66 -25.90
C ARG A 5 3.85 -3.58 -24.96
N SER A 6 2.54 -3.62 -24.68
CA SER A 6 2.00 -2.98 -23.49
C SER A 6 2.85 -3.53 -22.36
N ARG A 7 3.65 -2.66 -21.73
CA ARG A 7 4.37 -3.01 -20.52
C ARG A 7 3.29 -3.44 -19.55
N VAL A 8 3.09 -4.74 -19.42
CA VAL A 8 2.33 -5.31 -18.32
C VAL A 8 3.14 -4.92 -17.09
N LEU A 9 2.76 -3.81 -16.46
CA LEU A 9 3.21 -3.50 -15.11
C LEU A 9 2.88 -4.74 -14.28
N GLY A 10 3.85 -5.19 -13.50
CA GLY A 10 3.68 -6.33 -12.59
C GLY A 10 2.37 -6.19 -11.83
N ARG A 11 1.67 -7.31 -11.64
CA ARG A 11 0.31 -7.30 -11.11
C ARG A 11 0.36 -7.01 -9.61
N ILE A 12 0.40 -5.73 -9.26
CA ILE A 12 0.22 -5.28 -7.88
C ILE A 12 -1.12 -5.81 -7.39
N THR A 13 -1.09 -6.58 -6.31
CA THR A 13 -2.27 -7.26 -5.78
C THR A 13 -2.69 -6.61 -4.47
N LEU A 14 -3.97 -6.27 -4.39
CA LEU A 14 -4.60 -5.80 -3.15
C LEU A 14 -4.74 -6.97 -2.17
N TYR A 15 -4.42 -6.71 -0.92
CA TYR A 15 -4.87 -7.51 0.21
C TYR A 15 -5.43 -6.65 1.32
N VAL A 16 -6.23 -7.26 2.18
CA VAL A 16 -6.80 -6.61 3.35
C VAL A 16 -6.52 -7.43 4.60
N GLN A 17 -6.30 -6.76 5.71
CA GLN A 17 -6.40 -7.39 7.03
C GLN A 17 -7.64 -6.84 7.72
N PRO A 18 -8.67 -7.67 7.93
CA PRO A 18 -9.80 -7.28 8.74
C PRO A 18 -9.39 -6.99 10.19
N GLU A 19 -10.15 -6.12 10.85
CA GLU A 19 -10.03 -5.87 12.29
C GLU A 19 -10.04 -7.20 13.07
N ARG A 20 -9.12 -7.38 14.03
CA ARG A 20 -9.01 -8.58 14.90
C ARG A 20 -8.65 -9.88 14.17
N HIS A 21 -8.24 -9.83 12.91
CA HIS A 21 -7.90 -11.02 12.12
C HIS A 21 -6.39 -11.10 11.87
N GLU A 22 -5.73 -12.17 12.32
CA GLU A 22 -4.27 -12.33 12.22
C GLU A 22 -3.76 -12.51 10.78
N GLY A 23 -4.60 -13.04 9.88
CA GLY A 23 -4.25 -13.26 8.48
C GLY A 23 -4.68 -12.13 7.54
N VAL A 24 -3.99 -12.03 6.40
CA VAL A 24 -4.41 -11.19 5.27
C VAL A 24 -5.26 -11.98 4.28
N ILE A 25 -6.17 -11.29 3.59
CA ILE A 25 -7.00 -11.84 2.52
C ILE A 25 -6.52 -11.20 1.21
N MET A 26 -5.86 -11.99 0.35
CA MET A 26 -5.49 -11.56 -1.01
C MET A 26 -6.76 -11.45 -1.86
N LEU A 27 -6.94 -10.32 -2.55
CA LEU A 27 -8.15 -10.04 -3.31
C LEU A 27 -7.91 -10.11 -4.81
N CYS A 28 -7.46 -9.02 -5.42
CA CYS A 28 -7.37 -8.88 -6.86
C CYS A 28 -6.21 -7.97 -7.28
N PRO A 29 -5.76 -8.05 -8.55
CA PRO A 29 -4.93 -7.01 -9.12
C PRO A 29 -5.64 -5.66 -9.03
N ILE A 30 -4.89 -4.63 -8.70
CA ILE A 30 -5.43 -3.28 -8.49
C ILE A 30 -4.60 -2.22 -9.22
N GLU A 31 -5.26 -1.16 -9.64
CA GLU A 31 -4.62 0.03 -10.21
C GLU A 31 -4.47 1.14 -9.18
N LEU A 32 -3.51 2.04 -9.40
CA LEU A 32 -3.21 3.17 -8.50
C LEU A 32 -4.45 4.00 -8.17
N ARG A 33 -5.33 4.23 -9.15
CA ARG A 33 -6.55 5.03 -8.95
C ARG A 33 -7.46 4.39 -7.89
N ASP A 34 -7.66 3.09 -7.96
CA ASP A 34 -8.51 2.35 -7.03
C ASP A 34 -7.82 2.20 -5.67
N ALA A 35 -6.50 2.01 -5.64
CA ALA A 35 -5.69 2.03 -4.42
C ALA A 35 -5.84 3.34 -3.64
N ILE A 36 -5.82 4.49 -4.33
CA ILE A 36 -6.04 5.80 -3.72
C ILE A 36 -7.48 5.92 -3.19
N ALA A 37 -8.47 5.41 -3.93
CA ALA A 37 -9.86 5.44 -3.49
C ALA A 37 -10.09 4.60 -2.22
N LEU A 38 -9.36 3.49 -2.06
CA LEU A 38 -9.45 2.64 -0.88
C LEU A 38 -9.02 3.34 0.41
N LEU A 39 -8.12 4.34 0.35
CA LEU A 39 -7.68 5.08 1.55
C LEU A 39 -8.87 5.68 2.32
N ASP A 40 -9.90 6.12 1.60
CA ASP A 40 -11.09 6.74 2.18
C ASP A 40 -12.18 5.71 2.57
N LEU A 41 -12.02 4.45 2.15
CA LEU A 41 -12.98 3.36 2.39
C LEU A 41 -12.58 2.46 3.56
N VAL A 42 -11.28 2.38 3.88
CA VAL A 42 -10.80 1.58 5.02
C VAL A 42 -11.24 2.23 6.32
N LYS A 43 -11.92 1.45 7.15
CA LYS A 43 -12.43 1.90 8.44
C LYS A 43 -11.27 2.15 9.41
N VAL A 44 -11.28 3.31 10.06
CA VAL A 44 -10.42 3.60 11.22
C VAL A 44 -10.82 2.66 12.36
N SER A 45 -9.87 1.88 12.85
CA SER A 45 -10.11 0.97 13.97
C SER A 45 -10.09 1.75 15.30
N PRO A 46 -10.94 1.38 16.28
CA PRO A 46 -10.85 1.93 17.63
C PRO A 46 -9.46 1.70 18.26
N PRO A 47 -8.97 2.61 19.12
CA PRO A 47 -7.63 2.49 19.74
C PRO A 47 -7.42 1.22 20.57
N GLU A 48 -8.49 0.64 21.11
CA GLU A 48 -8.48 -0.59 21.93
C GLU A 48 -8.40 -1.89 21.12
N VAL A 49 -8.30 -1.80 19.79
CA VAL A 49 -8.18 -2.96 18.92
C VAL A 49 -6.70 -3.33 18.76
N ASP A 50 -6.35 -4.55 19.17
CA ASP A 50 -4.99 -5.08 19.07
C ASP A 50 -4.51 -5.25 17.61
N ILE A 51 -5.42 -5.66 16.71
CA ILE A 51 -5.14 -5.84 15.27
C ILE A 51 -6.05 -4.89 14.47
N PRO A 52 -5.57 -3.72 14.05
CA PRO A 52 -6.38 -2.76 13.31
C PRO A 52 -6.64 -3.25 11.88
N ALA A 53 -7.74 -2.78 11.30
CA ALA A 53 -8.00 -2.95 9.88
C ALA A 53 -6.96 -2.21 9.03
N MET A 54 -6.46 -2.86 7.98
CA MET A 54 -5.51 -2.27 7.04
C MET A 54 -5.73 -2.77 5.62
N VAL A 55 -5.19 -2.02 4.66
CA VAL A 55 -5.03 -2.44 3.27
C VAL A 55 -3.55 -2.55 2.96
N GLY A 56 -3.20 -3.53 2.15
CA GLY A 56 -1.85 -3.65 1.63
C GLY A 56 -1.83 -3.93 0.15
N PHE A 57 -0.69 -3.62 -0.46
CA PHE A 57 -0.44 -3.74 -1.88
C PHE A 57 0.87 -4.48 -2.05
N ASP A 58 0.81 -5.66 -2.66
CA ASP A 58 1.95 -6.54 -2.88
C ASP A 58 2.38 -6.48 -4.36
N ASP A 59 3.68 -6.22 -4.60
CA ASP A 59 4.32 -6.23 -5.91
C ASP A 59 5.34 -7.38 -5.97
N PRO A 60 4.88 -8.63 -6.15
CA PRO A 60 5.73 -9.82 -6.04
C PRO A 60 6.81 -9.87 -7.12
N ASP A 61 6.54 -9.27 -8.28
CA ASP A 61 7.50 -9.19 -9.40
C ASP A 61 8.74 -8.34 -9.05
N ARG A 62 8.61 -7.45 -8.06
CA ARG A 62 9.69 -6.57 -7.62
C ARG A 62 10.11 -6.81 -6.18
N ASP A 63 9.48 -7.75 -5.50
CA ASP A 63 9.72 -8.05 -4.08
C ASP A 63 9.57 -6.79 -3.21
N ARG A 64 8.39 -6.16 -3.30
CA ARG A 64 8.05 -4.94 -2.56
C ARG A 64 6.61 -5.02 -2.08
N PHE A 65 6.34 -4.40 -0.93
CA PHE A 65 4.97 -4.16 -0.51
C PHE A 65 4.82 -2.82 0.21
N ILE A 66 3.56 -2.39 0.32
CA ILE A 66 3.17 -1.24 1.14
C ILE A 66 1.84 -1.55 1.85
N GLU A 67 1.82 -1.35 3.16
CA GLU A 67 0.67 -1.51 4.05
C GLU A 67 0.26 -0.17 4.62
N ILE A 68 -1.05 0.04 4.75
CA ILE A 68 -1.65 1.30 5.16
C ILE A 68 -2.75 1.04 6.19
N THR A 69 -2.53 1.56 7.39
CA THR A 69 -3.47 1.49 8.52
C THR A 69 -3.99 2.89 8.84
N PRO A 70 -5.29 3.19 8.63
CA PRO A 70 -5.86 4.48 9.00
C PRO A 70 -5.90 4.70 10.51
N LEU A 71 -5.38 5.84 10.97
CA LEU A 71 -5.33 6.22 12.40
C LEU A 71 -6.43 7.22 12.81
N GLY A 72 -7.21 7.71 11.84
CA GLY A 72 -8.15 8.82 12.04
C GLY A 72 -7.48 10.19 11.91
N GLY A 73 -8.30 11.25 11.87
CA GLY A 73 -7.82 12.63 11.71
C GLY A 73 -7.03 12.87 10.40
N GLY A 74 -7.26 12.05 9.36
CA GLY A 74 -6.55 12.13 8.08
C GLY A 74 -5.10 11.62 8.11
N LYS A 75 -4.73 10.85 9.14
CA LYS A 75 -3.41 10.23 9.29
C LYS A 75 -3.44 8.74 9.03
N TYR A 76 -2.34 8.23 8.49
CA TYR A 76 -2.16 6.84 8.13
C TYR A 76 -0.80 6.37 8.61
N HIS A 77 -0.76 5.19 9.22
CA HIS A 77 0.48 4.48 9.46
C HIS A 77 0.82 3.70 8.19
N ILE A 78 2.04 3.87 7.68
CA ILE A 78 2.54 3.18 6.50
C ILE A 78 3.67 2.27 6.91
N ARG A 79 3.59 1.00 6.51
CA ARG A 79 4.75 0.09 6.47
C ARG A 79 5.09 -0.19 5.03
N TYR A 80 6.37 -0.24 4.70
CA TYR A 80 6.83 -0.50 3.35
C TYR A 80 8.13 -1.25 3.38
N GLU A 81 8.26 -2.16 2.42
CA GLU A 81 9.49 -2.90 2.20
C GLU A 81 9.82 -2.94 0.70
N ASP A 82 11.11 -2.84 0.39
CA ASP A 82 11.67 -3.03 -0.94
C ASP A 82 12.92 -3.89 -0.82
N GLY A 83 12.74 -5.19 -1.02
CA GLY A 83 13.77 -6.22 -0.86
C GLY A 83 15.01 -5.95 -1.72
N PRO A 84 14.90 -5.66 -3.03
CA PRO A 84 16.05 -5.38 -3.88
C PRO A 84 16.88 -4.17 -3.43
N ARG A 85 16.27 -3.22 -2.73
CA ARG A 85 16.97 -2.03 -2.19
C ARG A 85 17.34 -2.16 -0.72
N ASN A 86 16.94 -3.25 -0.05
CA ASN A 86 17.08 -3.44 1.39
C ASN A 86 16.54 -2.23 2.18
N ILE A 87 15.33 -1.79 1.81
CA ILE A 87 14.62 -0.68 2.47
C ILE A 87 13.46 -1.28 3.26
N GLU A 88 13.39 -0.93 4.53
CA GLU A 88 12.24 -1.16 5.40
C GLU A 88 11.97 0.16 6.14
N TYR A 89 10.73 0.62 6.17
CA TYR A 89 10.36 1.75 7.02
C TYR A 89 8.92 1.66 7.50
N MET A 90 8.67 2.37 8.59
CA MET A 90 7.39 2.39 9.28
C MET A 90 7.16 3.79 9.87
N GLU A 91 6.23 4.54 9.29
CA GLU A 91 6.04 5.96 9.62
C GLU A 91 4.56 6.38 9.58
N ILE A 92 4.25 7.53 10.19
CA ILE A 92 2.90 8.12 10.15
C ILE A 92 2.87 9.29 9.18
N HIS A 93 1.99 9.21 8.19
CA HIS A 93 1.85 10.20 7.13
C HIS A 93 0.45 10.82 7.08
N SER A 94 0.37 12.03 6.54
CA SER A 94 -0.88 12.63 6.09
C SER A 94 -1.45 11.88 4.88
N ARG A 95 -2.72 12.16 4.55
CA ARG A 95 -3.35 11.64 3.32
C ARG A 95 -2.54 11.97 2.06
N GLU A 96 -2.04 13.20 1.94
CA GLU A 96 -1.29 13.64 0.75
C GLU A 96 0.02 12.87 0.59
N GLU A 97 0.78 12.73 1.66
CA GLU A 97 2.02 11.93 1.68
C GLU A 97 1.74 10.46 1.38
N THR A 98 0.67 9.90 1.93
CA THR A 98 0.22 8.52 1.66
C THR A 98 -0.10 8.31 0.17
N VAL A 99 -0.76 9.28 -0.47
CA VAL A 99 -1.02 9.22 -1.92
C VAL A 99 0.29 9.28 -2.71
N ASN A 100 1.22 10.15 -2.32
CA ASN A 100 2.53 10.24 -2.97
C ASN A 100 3.35 8.94 -2.81
N CYS A 101 3.20 8.27 -1.67
CA CYS A 101 3.75 6.94 -1.45
C CYS A 101 3.20 5.88 -2.41
N LEU A 102 1.88 5.83 -2.55
CA LEU A 102 1.25 4.95 -3.54
C LEU A 102 1.73 5.27 -4.95
N ILE A 103 1.86 6.56 -5.30
CA ILE A 103 2.38 6.97 -6.62
C ILE A 103 3.80 6.41 -6.86
N ASP A 104 4.72 6.56 -5.91
CA ASP A 104 6.09 6.03 -6.05
C ASP A 104 6.08 4.50 -6.13
N PHE A 105 5.28 3.83 -5.27
CA PHE A 105 5.14 2.37 -5.25
C PHE A 105 4.65 1.82 -6.59
N PHE A 106 3.48 2.28 -7.07
CA PHE A 106 2.87 1.84 -8.33
C PHE A 106 3.70 2.25 -9.57
N SER A 107 4.47 3.33 -9.48
CA SER A 107 5.39 3.74 -10.55
C SER A 107 6.67 2.91 -10.57
N GLY A 108 6.93 2.12 -9.52
CA GLY A 108 8.19 1.39 -9.41
C GLY A 108 9.41 2.24 -9.06
N LYS A 109 9.17 3.46 -8.57
CA LYS A 109 10.22 4.41 -8.21
C LYS A 109 10.67 4.15 -6.76
N PRO A 110 11.87 4.62 -6.38
CA PRO A 110 12.26 4.66 -4.97
C PRO A 110 11.25 5.47 -4.13
N PRO A 111 11.00 5.10 -2.85
CA PRO A 111 9.95 5.66 -2.00
C PRO A 111 10.33 7.05 -1.45
N ARG A 112 10.42 8.06 -2.32
CA ARG A 112 10.94 9.39 -1.95
C ARG A 112 10.06 10.15 -0.96
N TYR A 113 8.76 9.85 -0.96
CA TYR A 113 7.78 10.54 -0.11
C TYR A 113 7.48 9.80 1.18
N CYS A 114 7.84 8.54 1.26
CA CYS A 114 7.54 7.72 2.42
C CYS A 114 8.69 7.62 3.41
N MET A 115 9.88 8.01 2.97
CA MET A 115 11.07 8.14 3.80
C MET A 115 11.23 9.60 4.30
N ARG A 116 10.15 10.38 4.37
CA ARG A 116 10.18 11.81 4.73
C ARG A 116 9.49 12.09 6.05
#